data_AF-H2ZI42-F1
#
_entry.id   AF-H2ZI42-F1
#
_cell.length_a   1.000
_cell.length_b   1.000
_cell.length_c   1.000
_cell.angle_alpha   90.00
_cell.angle_beta   90.00
_cell.angle_gamma   90.00
#
_symmetry.space_group_name_H-M   'P 1'
#
loop_
_entity.id
_entity.type
_entity.pdbx_description
1 polymer ?
#
loop_
_entity_poly.entity_id
_entity_poly.type
_entity_poly.pdbx_seq_one_letter_code
_entity_poly.pdbx_strand_id
1 'polypeptide(L)'
;MMVVNKNDPISWVSLGFRMKMLHEALFTLIDPLDELTQPPTQEALEYLQLIGDCNEDVTHLDPRFDPHCKFWSSVAMVAAHWMVADDDAQLSQFIERLPSMISSKNVLSRALMWSYIAKRDFIVAQDEEVFTPSYGALVGRCNQASKLLKESLLCCRGDGDIVSAFQLLACDWLLETRTKIWEQNNGDVTKMATKEELTSFEDDVNLLRAVAKQLPSARSKVWCVRAHFV
;
A
#
# COMPACT_ATOMS: atom_id res chain seq x y z
N MET A 1 -11.80 2.06 9.88
CA MET A 1 -13.00 1.19 9.94
C MET A 1 -14.08 1.92 10.69
N MET A 2 -15.37 1.65 10.42
CA MET A 2 -16.49 2.32 11.09
C MET A 2 -17.26 1.34 11.98
N VAL A 3 -17.86 1.88 13.05
CA VAL A 3 -18.89 1.13 13.78
C VAL A 3 -20.17 1.19 12.97
N VAL A 4 -20.63 0.02 12.49
CA VAL A 4 -21.87 -0.16 11.74
C VAL A 4 -23.09 0.36 12.50
N ASN A 5 -23.21 0.00 13.79
CA ASN A 5 -24.27 0.49 14.68
C ASN A 5 -23.69 0.85 16.06
N LYS A 6 -23.69 2.14 16.40
CA LYS A 6 -23.09 2.64 17.65
C LYS A 6 -23.82 2.18 18.91
N ASN A 7 -25.09 1.80 18.80
CA ASN A 7 -25.93 1.36 19.91
C ASN A 7 -25.90 -0.16 20.13
N ASP A 8 -25.20 -0.89 19.25
CA ASP A 8 -25.08 -2.34 19.33
C ASP A 8 -23.68 -2.73 19.85
N PRO A 9 -23.57 -3.37 21.04
CA PRO A 9 -22.29 -3.83 21.57
C PRO A 9 -21.56 -4.81 20.64
N ILE A 10 -22.28 -5.61 19.86
CA ILE A 10 -21.67 -6.57 18.92
C ILE A 10 -20.94 -5.82 17.80
N SER A 11 -21.49 -4.70 17.34
CA SER A 11 -20.83 -3.84 16.35
C SER A 11 -19.49 -3.27 16.84
N TRP A 12 -19.35 -3.00 18.13
CA TRP A 12 -18.07 -2.58 18.74
C TRP A 12 -17.08 -3.73 18.87
N VAL A 13 -17.54 -4.90 19.31
CA VAL A 13 -16.71 -6.11 19.38
C VAL A 13 -16.20 -6.49 18.00
N SER A 14 -17.08 -6.45 17.00
CA SER A 14 -16.74 -6.74 15.60
C SER A 14 -15.73 -5.72 15.04
N LEU A 15 -15.87 -4.43 15.35
CA LEU A 15 -14.86 -3.42 15.01
C LEU A 15 -13.50 -3.77 15.66
N GLY A 16 -13.49 -4.09 16.95
CA GLY A 16 -12.27 -4.46 17.67
C GLY A 16 -11.57 -5.67 17.07
N PHE A 17 -12.34 -6.71 16.73
CA PHE A 17 -11.84 -7.89 16.03
C PHE A 17 -11.20 -7.52 14.69
N ARG A 18 -11.92 -6.79 13.81
CA ARG A 18 -11.40 -6.41 12.49
C ARG A 18 -10.16 -5.52 12.58
N MET A 19 -10.11 -4.59 13.54
CA MET A 19 -8.93 -3.76 13.79
C MET A 19 -7.74 -4.60 14.27
N LYS A 20 -7.97 -5.58 15.14
CA LYS A 20 -6.93 -6.48 15.62
C LYS A 20 -6.38 -7.37 14.50
N MET A 21 -7.25 -8.02 13.72
CA MET A 21 -6.82 -8.84 12.59
C MET A 21 -6.06 -8.02 11.55
N LEU A 22 -6.51 -6.79 11.27
CA LEU A 22 -5.84 -5.93 10.30
C LEU A 22 -4.47 -5.49 10.82
N HIS A 23 -4.38 -5.18 12.11
CA HIS A 23 -3.11 -4.91 12.74
C HIS A 23 -2.16 -6.11 12.59
N GLU A 24 -2.56 -7.31 13.00
CA GLU A 24 -1.72 -8.51 12.88
C GLU A 24 -1.27 -8.71 11.43
N ALA A 25 -2.20 -8.71 10.46
CA ALA A 25 -1.88 -8.84 9.05
C ALA A 25 -0.83 -7.81 8.57
N LEU A 26 -1.02 -6.53 8.89
CA LEU A 26 -0.10 -5.47 8.46
C LEU A 26 1.28 -5.64 9.09
N PHE A 27 1.34 -5.97 10.37
CA PHE A 27 2.61 -6.10 11.09
C PHE A 27 3.38 -7.34 10.63
N THR A 28 2.68 -8.43 10.34
CA THR A 28 3.24 -9.60 9.67
C THR A 28 3.83 -9.27 8.28
N LEU A 29 3.21 -8.38 7.51
CA LEU A 29 3.71 -7.98 6.17
C LEU A 29 4.88 -7.00 6.20
N ILE A 30 4.97 -6.14 7.22
CA ILE A 30 5.99 -5.09 7.29
C ILE A 30 7.20 -5.46 8.12
N ASP A 31 7.08 -6.42 9.04
CA ASP A 31 8.20 -6.84 9.86
C ASP A 31 9.29 -7.47 8.97
N PRO A 32 10.57 -7.13 9.23
CA PRO A 32 11.67 -7.69 8.46
C PRO A 32 11.70 -9.21 8.63
N LEU A 33 11.57 -9.91 7.50
CA LEU A 33 11.72 -11.36 7.42
C LEU A 33 13.04 -11.78 8.07
N ASP A 34 12.97 -12.72 9.02
CA ASP A 34 14.15 -13.51 9.37
C ASP A 34 14.40 -14.48 8.20
N GLU A 35 15.60 -14.43 7.62
CA GLU A 35 15.98 -15.17 6.39
C GLU A 35 15.77 -16.69 6.50
N LEU A 36 15.59 -17.19 7.73
CA LEU A 36 15.43 -18.60 8.07
C LEU A 36 13.96 -19.07 8.18
N THR A 37 12.99 -18.15 8.11
CA THR A 37 11.55 -18.47 8.19
C THR A 37 10.86 -18.22 6.85
N GLN A 38 10.00 -19.16 6.43
CA GLN A 38 9.10 -18.97 5.28
C GLN A 38 8.35 -17.64 5.40
N PRO A 39 7.99 -16.98 4.29
CA PRO A 39 7.37 -15.68 4.34
C PRO A 39 6.06 -15.76 5.13
N PRO A 40 5.82 -14.91 6.14
CA PRO A 40 4.64 -14.99 6.98
C PRO A 40 3.40 -14.45 6.24
N THR A 41 3.47 -14.37 4.90
CA THR A 41 2.40 -13.89 4.05
C THR A 41 1.17 -14.81 4.10
N GLN A 42 1.35 -16.12 4.33
CA GLN A 42 0.21 -17.02 4.53
C GLN A 42 -0.60 -16.66 5.79
N GLU A 43 0.08 -16.38 6.91
CA GLU A 43 -0.57 -15.96 8.16
C GLU A 43 -1.28 -14.61 7.97
N ALA A 44 -0.65 -13.65 7.28
CA ALA A 44 -1.29 -12.39 6.94
C ALA A 44 -2.55 -12.57 6.08
N LEU A 45 -2.51 -13.48 5.09
CA LEU A 45 -3.66 -13.81 4.25
C LEU A 45 -4.79 -14.43 5.08
N GLU A 46 -4.50 -15.30 6.03
CA GLU A 46 -5.49 -15.90 6.94
C GLU A 46 -6.20 -14.82 7.79
N TYR A 47 -5.46 -13.88 8.37
CA TYR A 47 -6.07 -12.75 9.09
C TYR A 47 -6.96 -11.89 8.18
N LEU A 48 -6.55 -11.67 6.93
CA LEU A 48 -7.30 -10.85 5.98
C LEU A 48 -8.54 -11.57 5.44
N GLN A 49 -8.49 -12.90 5.30
CA GLN A 49 -9.66 -13.73 4.99
C GLN A 49 -10.70 -13.61 6.10
N LEU A 50 -10.32 -13.72 7.37
CA LEU A 50 -11.25 -13.54 8.50
C LEU A 50 -11.96 -12.16 8.49
N ILE A 51 -11.27 -11.11 8.02
CA ILE A 51 -11.89 -9.78 7.82
C ILE A 51 -12.82 -9.76 6.59
N GLY A 52 -12.44 -10.49 5.54
CA GLY A 52 -13.22 -10.68 4.32
C GLY A 52 -14.56 -11.35 4.59
N ASP A 53 -14.55 -12.45 5.33
CA ASP A 53 -15.73 -13.25 5.72
C ASP A 53 -16.77 -12.39 6.47
N CYS A 54 -16.31 -11.40 7.25
CA CYS A 54 -17.20 -10.44 7.92
C CYS A 54 -18.03 -9.57 6.95
N ASN A 55 -17.62 -9.49 5.67
CA ASN A 55 -18.27 -8.70 4.63
C ASN A 55 -18.79 -9.54 3.43
N GLU A 56 -18.57 -10.85 3.39
CA GLU A 56 -18.69 -11.66 2.16
C GLU A 56 -20.14 -11.87 1.68
N ASP A 57 -21.11 -11.79 2.59
CA ASP A 57 -22.55 -11.95 2.30
C ASP A 57 -23.35 -10.62 2.31
N VAL A 58 -22.65 -9.50 2.38
CA VAL A 58 -23.25 -8.21 2.72
C VAL A 58 -23.25 -7.31 1.49
N THR A 59 -24.40 -7.14 0.84
CA THR A 59 -24.53 -6.23 -0.30
C THR A 59 -24.23 -4.79 0.13
N HIS A 60 -23.82 -3.91 -0.79
CA HIS A 60 -23.59 -2.49 -0.50
C HIS A 60 -24.81 -1.75 0.09
N LEU A 61 -26.00 -2.35 0.01
CA LEU A 61 -27.25 -1.82 0.56
C LEU A 61 -27.53 -2.29 1.99
N ASP A 62 -26.80 -3.30 2.47
CA ASP A 62 -26.97 -3.82 3.82
C ASP A 62 -26.24 -2.90 4.82
N PRO A 63 -26.91 -2.45 5.90
CA PRO A 63 -26.32 -1.59 6.92
C PRO A 63 -25.03 -2.14 7.55
N ARG A 64 -24.83 -3.47 7.50
CA ARG A 64 -23.63 -4.15 8.02
C ARG A 64 -22.40 -3.97 7.13
N PHE A 65 -22.57 -3.47 5.91
CA PHE A 65 -21.47 -3.25 4.99
C PHE A 65 -20.58 -2.09 5.49
N ASP A 66 -19.33 -2.38 5.80
CA ASP A 66 -18.33 -1.36 6.15
C ASP A 66 -17.41 -1.10 4.93
N PRO A 67 -17.69 -0.08 4.10
CA PRO A 67 -16.88 0.24 2.93
C PRO A 67 -15.43 0.60 3.29
N HIS A 68 -15.20 1.16 4.49
CA HIS A 68 -13.85 1.46 4.94
C HIS A 68 -13.11 0.18 5.31
N CYS A 69 -13.77 -0.75 6.01
CA CYS A 69 -13.18 -2.06 6.29
C CYS A 69 -12.78 -2.76 5.00
N LYS A 70 -13.70 -2.85 4.03
CA LYS A 70 -13.42 -3.48 2.74
C LYS A 70 -12.23 -2.82 2.03
N PHE A 71 -12.18 -1.49 2.03
CA PHE A 71 -11.05 -0.76 1.43
C PHE A 71 -9.71 -1.13 2.09
N TRP A 72 -9.59 -0.98 3.42
CA TRP A 72 -8.32 -1.19 4.12
C TRP A 72 -7.87 -2.65 4.08
N SER A 73 -8.80 -3.60 4.20
CA SER A 73 -8.45 -5.03 4.07
C SER A 73 -8.08 -5.40 2.64
N SER A 74 -8.76 -4.86 1.61
CA SER A 74 -8.36 -5.07 0.21
C SER A 74 -6.97 -4.51 -0.10
N VAL A 75 -6.61 -3.34 0.43
CA VAL A 75 -5.25 -2.79 0.27
C VAL A 75 -4.20 -3.71 0.90
N ALA A 76 -4.45 -4.20 2.11
CA ALA A 76 -3.55 -5.14 2.78
C ALA A 76 -3.47 -6.50 2.05
N MET A 77 -4.58 -6.97 1.48
CA MET A 77 -4.64 -8.19 0.66
C MET A 77 -3.75 -8.06 -0.58
N VAL A 78 -3.80 -6.92 -1.25
CA VAL A 78 -2.94 -6.64 -2.41
C VAL A 78 -1.47 -6.56 -2.02
N ALA A 79 -1.15 -5.98 -0.86
CA ALA A 79 0.21 -6.01 -0.33
C ALA A 79 0.71 -7.45 -0.13
N ALA A 80 -0.11 -8.32 0.48
CA ALA A 80 0.21 -9.72 0.69
C ALA A 80 0.44 -10.47 -0.62
N HIS A 81 -0.47 -10.37 -1.58
CA HIS A 81 -0.32 -11.05 -2.87
C HIS A 81 0.91 -10.57 -3.67
N TRP A 82 1.20 -9.26 -3.67
CA TRP A 82 2.42 -8.76 -4.31
C TRP A 82 3.73 -9.26 -3.66
N MET A 83 3.69 -9.72 -2.41
CA MET A 83 4.87 -10.33 -1.76
C MET A 83 5.05 -11.81 -2.15
N VAL A 84 3.97 -12.53 -2.47
CA VAL A 84 4.02 -13.96 -2.84
C VAL A 84 4.37 -14.16 -4.33
N ALA A 85 4.35 -13.07 -5.12
CA ALA A 85 4.57 -13.10 -6.57
C ALA A 85 3.61 -14.04 -7.32
N ASP A 86 2.38 -14.18 -6.81
CA ASP A 86 1.36 -15.05 -7.40
C ASP A 86 0.39 -14.26 -8.28
N ASP A 87 0.00 -14.89 -9.37
CA ASP A 87 -0.83 -14.45 -10.51
C ASP A 87 -1.49 -13.06 -10.42
N ASP A 88 -0.93 -12.07 -11.14
CA ASP A 88 -1.44 -10.69 -11.27
C ASP A 88 -2.90 -10.60 -11.76
N ALA A 89 -3.40 -11.66 -12.42
CA ALA A 89 -4.79 -11.72 -12.87
C ALA A 89 -5.78 -11.73 -11.69
N GLN A 90 -5.45 -12.35 -10.55
CA GLN A 90 -6.32 -12.36 -9.37
C GLN A 90 -6.31 -11.01 -8.64
N LEU A 91 -5.16 -10.33 -8.63
CA LEU A 91 -4.96 -8.99 -8.04
C LEU A 91 -5.85 -7.92 -8.67
N SER A 92 -6.11 -8.02 -9.98
CA SER A 92 -7.00 -7.12 -10.71
C SER A 92 -8.44 -7.11 -10.17
N GLN A 93 -8.97 -8.29 -9.78
CA GLN A 93 -10.33 -8.45 -9.27
C GLN A 93 -10.53 -7.87 -7.86
N PHE A 94 -9.48 -7.90 -7.02
CA PHE A 94 -9.54 -7.33 -5.67
C PHE A 94 -9.69 -5.81 -5.67
N ILE A 95 -9.30 -5.14 -6.78
CA ILE A 95 -9.24 -3.69 -6.88
C ILE A 95 -10.19 -3.08 -7.91
N GLU A 96 -10.67 -3.82 -8.91
CA GLU A 96 -11.85 -3.39 -9.68
C GLU A 96 -13.06 -3.07 -8.78
N ARG A 97 -13.06 -3.61 -7.55
CA ARG A 97 -14.04 -3.33 -6.49
C ARG A 97 -13.57 -2.39 -5.39
N LEU A 98 -12.33 -1.86 -5.41
CA LEU A 98 -11.99 -0.75 -4.51
C LEU A 98 -12.91 0.40 -4.92
N PRO A 99 -13.79 0.91 -4.03
CA PRO A 99 -14.56 2.10 -4.32
C PRO A 99 -13.58 3.18 -4.79
N SER A 100 -13.98 4.09 -5.68
CA SER A 100 -13.15 5.17 -6.22
C SER A 100 -12.64 6.12 -5.12
N MET A 101 -11.73 5.64 -4.29
CA MET A 101 -11.19 6.31 -3.11
C MET A 101 -10.15 7.35 -3.50
N ILE A 102 -9.83 7.46 -4.79
CA ILE A 102 -9.19 8.64 -5.38
C ILE A 102 -10.02 9.91 -5.06
N SER A 103 -11.34 9.79 -5.01
CA SER A 103 -12.27 10.88 -4.64
C SER A 103 -12.55 10.96 -3.14
N SER A 104 -11.88 10.15 -2.32
CA SER A 104 -12.05 10.15 -0.87
C SER A 104 -11.55 11.45 -0.24
N LYS A 105 -12.19 11.88 0.85
CA LYS A 105 -11.65 12.95 1.71
C LYS A 105 -10.43 12.49 2.52
N ASN A 106 -10.24 11.18 2.68
CA ASN A 106 -9.10 10.63 3.39
C ASN A 106 -7.84 10.69 2.50
N VAL A 107 -6.89 11.52 2.89
CA VAL A 107 -5.64 11.77 2.16
C VAL A 107 -4.79 10.50 2.05
N LEU A 108 -4.71 9.68 3.11
CA LEU A 108 -3.96 8.43 3.10
C LEU A 108 -4.56 7.42 2.11
N SER A 109 -5.89 7.26 2.10
CA SER A 109 -6.56 6.39 1.12
C SER A 109 -6.24 6.80 -0.32
N ARG A 110 -6.17 8.11 -0.60
CA ARG A 110 -5.78 8.63 -1.91
C ARG A 110 -4.29 8.37 -2.22
N ALA A 111 -3.40 8.57 -1.25
CA ALA A 111 -1.97 8.30 -1.42
C ALA A 111 -1.72 6.82 -1.79
N LEU A 112 -2.38 5.90 -1.08
CA LEU A 112 -2.36 4.47 -1.37
C LEU A 112 -2.90 4.15 -2.76
N MET A 113 -4.04 4.73 -3.14
CA MET A 113 -4.60 4.51 -4.47
C MET A 113 -3.66 4.96 -5.59
N TRP A 114 -3.02 6.13 -5.47
CA TRP A 114 -2.07 6.57 -6.48
C TRP A 114 -0.79 5.73 -6.52
N SER A 115 -0.32 5.26 -5.36
CA SER A 115 0.83 4.34 -5.26
C SER A 115 0.50 2.99 -5.92
N TYR A 116 -0.69 2.46 -5.64
CA TYR A 116 -1.21 1.26 -6.27
C TYR A 116 -1.33 1.41 -7.80
N ILE A 117 -1.98 2.48 -8.29
CA ILE A 117 -2.16 2.71 -9.73
C ILE A 117 -0.80 2.82 -10.42
N ALA A 118 0.18 3.49 -9.81
CA ALA A 118 1.52 3.57 -10.36
C ALA A 118 2.14 2.17 -10.51
N LYS A 119 2.12 1.36 -9.45
CA LYS A 119 2.70 0.01 -9.45
C LYS A 119 1.98 -0.93 -10.42
N ARG A 120 0.64 -1.00 -10.35
CA ARG A 120 -0.19 -1.80 -11.27
C ARG A 120 0.06 -1.43 -12.72
N ASP A 121 0.01 -0.15 -13.05
CA ASP A 121 0.16 0.27 -14.44
C ASP A 121 1.59 0.08 -14.95
N PHE A 122 2.59 0.10 -14.06
CA PHE A 122 3.94 -0.30 -14.40
C PHE A 122 4.02 -1.81 -14.69
N ILE A 123 3.41 -2.67 -13.86
CA ILE A 123 3.35 -4.12 -14.07
C ILE A 123 2.65 -4.44 -15.40
N VAL A 124 1.46 -3.88 -15.62
CA VAL A 124 0.69 -4.07 -16.85
C VAL A 124 1.45 -3.53 -18.07
N ALA A 125 2.25 -2.48 -17.92
CA ALA A 125 3.08 -1.96 -19.02
C ALA A 125 4.21 -2.91 -19.45
N GLN A 126 4.50 -3.95 -18.67
CA GLN A 126 5.45 -5.00 -19.07
C GLN A 126 4.81 -6.03 -20.00
N ASP A 127 3.48 -6.07 -20.10
CA ASP A 127 2.75 -6.94 -21.02
C ASP A 127 2.56 -6.22 -22.36
N GLU A 128 3.20 -6.73 -23.43
CA GLU A 128 3.22 -6.11 -24.76
C GLU A 128 1.82 -6.04 -25.41
N GLU A 129 0.83 -6.80 -24.93
CA GLU A 129 -0.52 -6.86 -25.49
C GLU A 129 -1.46 -5.74 -25.01
N VAL A 130 -1.07 -4.95 -24.01
CA VAL A 130 -1.94 -3.94 -23.37
C VAL A 130 -1.47 -2.51 -23.66
N PHE A 131 -2.41 -1.56 -23.77
CA PHE A 131 -2.08 -0.13 -23.87
C PHE A 131 -1.21 0.31 -22.69
N THR A 132 0.08 0.56 -22.96
CA THR A 132 1.06 0.93 -21.94
C THR A 132 1.03 2.45 -21.67
N PRO A 133 0.87 2.91 -20.42
CA PRO A 133 1.04 4.31 -20.08
C PRO A 133 2.46 4.79 -20.41
N SER A 134 2.59 6.04 -20.85
CA SER A 134 3.90 6.63 -21.12
C SER A 134 4.74 6.75 -19.85
N TYR A 135 6.07 6.78 -20.00
CA TYR A 135 7.01 7.06 -18.91
C TYR A 135 6.58 8.26 -18.06
N GLY A 136 6.24 9.38 -18.71
CA GLY A 136 5.80 10.60 -18.03
C GLY A 136 4.49 10.42 -17.25
N ALA A 137 3.57 9.58 -17.71
CA ALA A 137 2.34 9.27 -17.00
C ALA A 137 2.60 8.46 -15.72
N LEU A 138 3.49 7.46 -15.79
CA LEU A 138 3.90 6.66 -14.63
C LEU A 138 4.63 7.50 -13.58
N VAL A 139 5.57 8.35 -14.01
CA VAL A 139 6.25 9.31 -13.14
C VAL A 139 5.25 10.30 -12.52
N GLY A 140 4.29 10.79 -13.31
CA GLY A 140 3.23 11.68 -12.83
C GLY A 140 2.38 11.06 -11.71
N ARG A 141 2.07 9.76 -11.80
CA ARG A 141 1.36 9.02 -10.75
C ARG A 141 2.19 8.88 -9.47
N CYS A 142 3.48 8.57 -9.60
CA CYS A 142 4.41 8.52 -8.47
C CYS A 142 4.49 9.88 -7.76
N ASN A 143 4.59 10.97 -8.52
CA ASN A 143 4.63 12.32 -7.95
C ASN A 143 3.33 12.69 -7.22
N GLN A 144 2.17 12.28 -7.75
CA GLN A 144 0.90 12.50 -7.09
C GLN A 144 0.76 11.68 -5.80
N ALA A 145 1.22 10.42 -5.80
CA ALA A 145 1.29 9.59 -4.60
C ALA A 145 2.20 10.22 -3.54
N SER A 146 3.41 10.62 -3.91
CA SER A 146 4.39 11.28 -3.03
C SER A 146 3.83 12.53 -2.36
N LYS A 147 3.18 13.41 -3.15
CA LYS A 147 2.54 14.63 -2.64
C LYS A 147 1.48 14.32 -1.57
N LEU A 148 0.61 13.34 -1.83
CA LEU A 148 -0.46 12.97 -0.91
C LEU A 148 0.07 12.23 0.32
N LEU A 149 1.11 11.43 0.17
CA LEU A 149 1.76 10.75 1.27
C LEU A 149 2.44 11.76 2.20
N LYS A 150 3.10 12.78 1.65
CA LYS A 150 3.63 13.92 2.41
C LYS A 150 2.53 14.64 3.20
N GLU A 151 1.39 14.91 2.57
CA GLU A 151 0.25 15.52 3.24
C GLU A 151 -0.31 14.61 4.36
N SER A 152 -0.46 13.31 4.10
CA SER A 152 -0.89 12.32 5.10
C SER A 152 0.06 12.28 6.30
N LEU A 153 1.37 12.32 6.06
CA LEU A 153 2.38 12.36 7.12
C LEU A 153 2.39 13.66 7.92
N LEU A 154 1.71 14.71 7.47
CA LEU A 154 1.53 15.94 8.22
C LEU A 154 0.21 15.93 9.00
N CYS A 155 -0.89 15.49 8.38
CA CYS A 155 -2.22 15.56 8.98
C CYS A 155 -2.56 14.36 9.88
N CYS A 156 -1.93 13.20 9.68
CA CYS A 156 -2.19 11.97 10.44
C CYS A 156 -1.05 11.62 11.41
N ARG A 157 -0.23 12.59 11.83
CA ARG A 157 0.86 12.32 12.79
C ARG A 157 0.28 11.87 14.13
N GLY A 158 0.63 10.66 14.54
CA GLY A 158 0.18 10.09 15.81
C GLY A 158 -1.21 9.45 15.76
N ASP A 159 -1.81 9.26 14.58
CA ASP A 159 -3.09 8.56 14.41
C ASP A 159 -3.00 7.03 14.64
N GLY A 160 -1.86 6.55 15.13
CA GLY A 160 -1.62 5.17 15.52
C GLY A 160 -0.84 4.34 14.51
N ASP A 161 -0.54 3.12 14.95
CA ASP A 161 0.42 2.22 14.30
C ASP A 161 -0.11 1.65 12.98
N ILE A 162 -1.42 1.37 12.88
CA ILE A 162 -2.08 0.93 11.64
C ILE A 162 -1.96 2.00 10.54
N VAL A 163 -2.16 3.27 10.89
CA VAL A 163 -2.02 4.40 9.93
C VAL A 163 -0.59 4.49 9.44
N SER A 164 0.37 4.38 10.36
CA SER A 164 1.80 4.38 10.03
C SER A 164 2.20 3.18 9.16
N ALA A 165 1.63 2.00 9.40
CA ALA A 165 1.85 0.81 8.59
C ALA A 165 1.33 0.97 7.15
N PHE A 166 0.16 1.59 6.96
CA PHE A 166 -0.33 1.92 5.62
C PHE A 166 0.49 3.01 4.92
N GLN A 167 0.99 4.01 5.66
CA GLN A 167 1.93 4.99 5.10
C GLN A 167 3.24 4.31 4.68
N LEU A 168 3.71 3.31 5.43
CA LEU A 168 4.87 2.50 5.06
C LEU A 168 4.62 1.71 3.78
N LEU A 169 3.49 1.03 3.66
CA LEU A 169 3.12 0.31 2.43
C LEU A 169 3.09 1.25 1.21
N ALA A 170 2.56 2.46 1.37
CA ALA A 170 2.60 3.46 0.31
C ALA A 170 4.03 3.87 -0.07
N CYS A 171 4.92 4.08 0.91
CA CYS A 171 6.35 4.34 0.66
C CYS A 171 7.00 3.17 -0.09
N ASP A 172 6.76 1.93 0.33
CA ASP A 172 7.37 0.73 -0.27
C ASP A 172 6.95 0.61 -1.74
N TRP A 173 5.65 0.69 -2.03
CA TRP A 173 5.15 0.63 -3.40
C TRP A 173 5.66 1.77 -4.27
N LEU A 174 5.72 2.99 -3.72
CA LEU A 174 6.18 4.17 -4.43
C LEU A 174 7.67 4.07 -4.79
N LEU A 175 8.52 3.75 -3.83
CA LEU A 175 9.97 3.63 -4.02
C LEU A 175 10.31 2.50 -4.97
N GLU A 176 9.72 1.32 -4.78
CA GLU A 176 9.90 0.17 -5.68
C GLU A 176 9.49 0.52 -7.11
N THR A 177 8.31 1.12 -7.29
CA THR A 177 7.79 1.46 -8.62
C THR A 177 8.66 2.53 -9.30
N ARG A 178 9.02 3.61 -8.59
CA ARG A 178 9.87 4.67 -9.16
C ARG A 178 11.25 4.13 -9.56
N THR A 179 11.81 3.24 -8.76
CA THR A 179 13.08 2.54 -9.05
C THR A 179 12.97 1.78 -10.37
N LYS A 180 11.98 0.89 -10.49
CA LYS A 180 11.80 0.05 -11.67
C LYS A 180 11.47 0.86 -12.93
N ILE A 181 10.67 1.93 -12.81
CA ILE A 181 10.42 2.89 -13.91
C ILE A 181 11.72 3.50 -14.41
N TRP A 182 12.58 3.95 -13.48
CA TRP A 182 13.85 4.57 -13.82
C TRP A 182 14.81 3.57 -14.47
N GLU A 183 14.91 2.35 -13.95
CA GLU A 183 15.73 1.27 -14.50
C GLU A 183 15.32 0.91 -15.93
N GLN A 184 14.01 0.78 -16.21
CA GLN A 184 13.51 0.43 -17.54
C GLN A 184 13.77 1.53 -18.58
N ASN A 185 13.60 2.81 -18.19
CA ASN A 185 13.81 3.94 -19.11
C ASN A 185 15.30 4.28 -19.33
N ASN A 186 16.16 3.87 -18.41
CA ASN A 186 17.59 4.14 -18.43
C ASN A 186 18.40 2.84 -18.49
N GLY A 187 17.92 1.83 -19.24
CA GLY A 187 18.47 0.47 -19.36
C GLY A 187 19.95 0.33 -19.77
N ASP A 188 20.72 1.41 -19.75
CA ASP A 188 22.16 1.47 -19.79
C ASP A 188 22.66 2.13 -18.48
N VAL A 189 23.33 1.36 -17.61
CA VAL A 189 23.85 1.76 -16.29
C VAL A 189 24.75 3.01 -16.35
N THR A 190 25.19 3.40 -17.56
CA THR A 190 25.98 4.60 -17.81
C THR A 190 25.17 5.91 -17.82
N LYS A 191 23.85 5.84 -17.95
CA LYS A 191 22.99 7.03 -18.02
C LYS A 191 22.62 7.51 -16.62
N MET A 192 23.20 8.63 -16.23
CA MET A 192 22.94 9.25 -14.93
C MET A 192 21.49 9.74 -14.82
N ALA A 193 20.88 9.54 -13.65
CA ALA A 193 19.58 10.11 -13.33
C ALA A 193 19.61 11.64 -13.45
N THR A 194 18.53 12.21 -13.98
CA THR A 194 18.35 13.66 -14.03
C THR A 194 18.24 14.23 -12.61
N LYS A 195 18.47 15.54 -12.48
CA LYS A 195 18.35 16.22 -11.18
C LYS A 195 16.94 16.10 -10.62
N GLU A 196 15.93 16.18 -11.48
CA GLU A 196 14.52 16.09 -11.14
C GLU A 196 14.15 14.68 -10.62
N GLU A 197 14.67 13.63 -11.27
CA GLU A 197 14.49 12.24 -10.83
C GLU A 197 15.13 12.01 -9.46
N LEU A 198 16.38 12.46 -9.27
CA LEU A 198 17.10 12.35 -7.99
C LEU A 198 16.38 13.09 -6.87
N THR A 199 15.91 14.31 -7.13
CA THR A 199 15.17 15.11 -6.15
C THR A 199 13.89 14.40 -5.72
N SER A 200 13.14 13.85 -6.69
CA SER A 200 11.89 13.15 -6.40
C SER A 200 12.13 11.84 -5.63
N PHE A 201 13.22 11.13 -5.94
CA PHE A 201 13.62 9.92 -5.22
C PHE A 201 14.06 10.26 -3.79
N GLU A 202 14.86 11.31 -3.60
CA GLU A 202 15.28 11.78 -2.27
C GLU A 202 14.08 12.20 -1.41
N ASP A 203 13.10 12.87 -2.02
CA ASP A 203 11.85 13.22 -1.35
C ASP A 203 11.12 11.96 -0.86
N ASP A 204 10.97 10.93 -1.69
CA ASP A 204 10.30 9.67 -1.30
C ASP A 204 11.07 8.94 -0.17
N VAL A 205 12.40 8.93 -0.22
CA VAL A 205 13.23 8.40 0.88
C VAL A 205 13.05 9.21 2.17
N ASN A 206 12.87 10.53 2.08
CA ASN A 206 12.56 11.36 3.24
C ASN A 206 11.18 11.05 3.84
N LEU A 207 10.19 10.69 3.01
CA LEU A 207 8.89 10.20 3.48
C LEU A 207 9.05 8.88 4.24
N LEU A 208 9.81 7.93 3.69
CA LEU A 208 10.12 6.66 4.36
C LEU A 208 10.80 6.89 5.72
N ARG A 209 11.79 7.79 5.80
CA ARG A 209 12.43 8.18 7.07
C ARG A 209 11.43 8.79 8.05
N ALA A 210 10.48 9.59 7.57
CA ALA A 210 9.45 10.19 8.41
C ALA A 210 8.46 9.15 8.96
N VAL A 211 8.13 8.12 8.18
CA VAL A 211 7.33 6.96 8.63
C VAL A 211 8.11 6.16 9.67
N ALA A 212 9.38 5.83 9.43
CA ALA A 212 10.20 5.02 10.33
C ALA A 212 10.50 5.69 11.69
N LYS A 213 10.33 7.01 11.79
CA LYS A 213 10.34 7.73 13.07
C LYS A 213 9.09 7.43 13.91
N GLN A 214 7.94 7.22 13.26
CA GLN A 214 6.66 6.94 13.89
C GLN A 214 6.46 5.45 14.15
N LEU A 215 7.03 4.60 13.30
CA LEU A 215 6.90 3.14 13.36
C LEU A 215 8.28 2.48 13.46
N PRO A 216 8.73 2.09 14.68
CA PRO A 216 10.08 1.54 14.87
C PRO A 216 10.37 0.26 14.07
N SER A 217 9.38 -0.62 13.84
CA SER A 217 9.54 -1.82 13.02
C SER A 217 9.92 -1.52 11.57
N ALA A 218 9.56 -0.34 11.06
CA ALA A 218 9.90 0.11 9.72
C ALA A 218 11.37 0.54 9.53
N ARG A 219 12.16 0.62 10.61
CA ARG A 219 13.54 1.14 10.55
C ARG A 219 14.47 0.27 9.72
N SER A 220 14.30 -1.06 9.74
CA SER A 220 15.07 -2.01 8.93
C SER A 220 14.96 -1.71 7.43
N LYS A 221 13.75 -1.35 6.95
CA LYS A 221 13.49 -1.04 5.54
C LYS A 221 14.21 0.22 5.03
N VAL A 222 14.42 1.21 5.88
CA VAL A 222 15.20 2.43 5.53
C VAL A 222 16.64 2.08 5.14
N TRP A 223 17.21 1.03 5.72
CA TRP A 223 18.57 0.59 5.45
C TRP A 223 18.68 -0.18 4.12
N CYS A 224 17.71 -1.05 3.81
CA CYS A 224 17.71 -1.81 2.54
C CYS A 224 17.60 -0.91 1.31
N VAL A 225 16.73 0.11 1.32
CA VAL A 225 16.55 1.00 0.16
C VAL A 225 17.84 1.75 -0.19
N ARG A 226 18.68 2.08 0.80
CA ARG A 226 19.95 2.79 0.55
C ARG A 226 21.01 1.92 -0.12
N ALA A 227 20.96 0.60 0.05
CA ALA A 227 21.96 -0.33 -0.51
C ALA A 227 21.81 -0.54 -2.04
N HIS A 228 20.65 -0.23 -2.62
CA HIS A 228 20.42 -0.35 -4.06
C HIS A 228 20.86 0.88 -4.87
N PHE A 229 21.24 1.98 -4.21
CA PHE A 229 21.49 3.28 -4.87
C PHE A 229 22.82 3.95 -4.49
N VAL A 230 23.72 3.22 -3.83
CA VAL A 230 25.12 3.61 -3.57
C VAL A 230 26.03 2.51 -4.11
#